data_AF-A0A817CN72-F1
#
_entry.id   AF-A0A817CN72-F1
#
_cell.length_a   1.000
_cell.length_b   1.000
_cell.length_c   1.000
_cell.angle_alpha   90.00
_cell.angle_beta   90.00
_cell.angle_gamma   90.00
#
_symmetry.space_group_name_H-M   'P 1'
#
loop_
_entity.id
_entity.type
_entity.pdbx_description
1 polymer ?
#
loop_
_entity_poly.entity_id
_entity_poly.type
_entity_poly.pdbx_seq_one_letter_code
_entity_poly.pdbx_strand_id
1 'polypeptide(L)'
;MAHTNEKIFTYDYVVIGGGTSGAVAAQRLAEGDTNSSVCLFEAGPSYEEIANSRIPDELPHSPVEGEGVIAAFTLIFEPQARGTARLSSKDTTSKPIIDHAYLENGLGVAVFAEGCRIGHEVLMKGRGTKNIIVGPWPKAISHPMNLAG
;
A
#
# COMPACT_ATOMS: atom_id res chain seq x y z
N MET A 1 -25.37 23.51 35.93
CA MET A 1 -24.70 22.37 35.27
C MET A 1 -25.20 22.35 33.84
N ALA A 2 -24.33 22.64 32.86
CA ALA A 2 -24.74 22.71 31.46
C ALA A 2 -24.92 21.29 30.91
N HIS A 3 -26.14 20.93 30.52
CA HIS A 3 -26.39 19.74 29.72
C HIS A 3 -25.90 20.00 28.30
N THR A 4 -24.76 19.43 27.92
CA THR A 4 -24.37 19.33 26.52
C THR A 4 -25.36 18.39 25.84
N ASN A 5 -26.09 18.90 24.84
CA ASN A 5 -26.96 18.10 23.97
C ASN A 5 -26.07 17.19 23.10
N GLU A 6 -25.62 16.07 23.63
CA GLU A 6 -24.91 15.06 22.84
C GLU A 6 -25.92 14.33 21.94
N LYS A 7 -25.79 14.52 20.62
CA LYS A 7 -26.50 13.70 19.64
C LYS A 7 -25.86 12.32 19.60
N ILE A 8 -26.60 11.31 20.04
CA ILE A 8 -26.23 9.91 19.88
C ILE A 8 -26.68 9.47 18.49
N PHE A 9 -25.74 8.98 17.68
CA PHE A 9 -26.02 8.34 16.39
C PHE A 9 -25.88 6.82 16.54
N THR A 10 -26.77 6.08 15.91
CA THR A 10 -26.78 4.61 15.93
C THR A 10 -26.54 4.10 14.51
N TYR A 11 -25.69 3.08 14.39
CA TYR A 11 -25.36 2.43 13.13
C TYR A 11 -25.35 0.91 13.32
N ASP A 12 -25.71 0.16 12.27
CA ASP A 12 -25.67 -1.31 12.27
C ASP A 12 -24.23 -1.81 12.21
N TYR A 13 -23.36 -1.08 11.49
CA TYR A 13 -21.94 -1.35 11.39
C TYR A 13 -21.11 -0.09 11.64
N VAL A 14 -20.03 -0.23 12.41
CA VAL A 14 -19.00 0.81 12.58
C VAL A 14 -17.67 0.25 12.12
N VAL A 15 -17.09 0.87 11.09
CA VAL A 15 -15.75 0.56 10.56
C VAL A 15 -14.78 1.59 11.12
N ILE A 16 -13.74 1.13 11.82
CA ILE A 16 -12.73 1.99 12.43
C ILE A 16 -11.45 1.94 11.59
N GLY A 17 -11.00 3.11 11.12
CA GLY A 17 -9.84 3.33 10.26
C GLY A 17 -10.23 3.64 8.82
N GLY A 18 -10.03 4.89 8.37
CA GLY A 18 -10.39 5.38 7.03
C GLY A 18 -9.37 5.10 5.93
N GLY A 19 -8.32 4.32 6.23
CA GLY A 19 -7.37 3.86 5.22
C GLY A 19 -8.03 3.02 4.12
N THR A 20 -7.26 2.68 3.08
CA THR A 20 -7.74 1.98 1.87
C THR A 20 -8.55 0.72 2.18
N SER A 21 -8.15 -0.08 3.18
CA SER A 21 -8.88 -1.27 3.60
C SER A 21 -10.23 -0.96 4.26
N GLY A 22 -10.29 0.08 5.10
CA GLY A 22 -11.53 0.47 5.80
C GLY A 22 -12.56 1.09 4.87
N ALA A 23 -12.12 1.91 3.90
CA ALA A 23 -13.01 2.43 2.86
C ALA A 23 -13.61 1.31 2.01
N VAL A 24 -12.80 0.32 1.60
CA VAL A 24 -13.27 -0.85 0.84
C VAL A 24 -14.23 -1.70 1.67
N ALA A 25 -13.91 -1.95 2.95
CA ALA A 25 -14.78 -2.74 3.83
C ALA A 25 -16.13 -2.05 4.07
N ALA A 26 -16.13 -0.74 4.35
CA ALA A 26 -17.34 0.05 4.52
C ALA A 26 -18.21 0.03 3.26
N GLN A 27 -17.61 0.20 2.08
CA GLN A 27 -18.32 0.13 0.80
C GLN A 27 -18.94 -1.26 0.57
N ARG A 28 -18.20 -2.34 0.84
CA ARG A 28 -18.72 -3.71 0.67
C ARG A 28 -19.87 -4.03 1.62
N LEU A 29 -19.84 -3.53 2.85
CA LEU A 29 -20.96 -3.66 3.79
C LEU A 29 -22.20 -2.91 3.28
N ALA A 30 -22.02 -1.68 2.81
CA ALA A 30 -23.11 -0.87 2.25
C ALA A 30 -23.70 -1.48 0.96
N GLU A 31 -22.88 -2.12 0.13
CA GLU A 31 -23.34 -2.84 -1.07
C GLU A 31 -24.08 -4.14 -0.75
N GLY A 32 -23.65 -4.87 0.29
CA GLY A 32 -24.20 -6.19 0.64
C GLY A 32 -25.60 -6.15 1.24
N ASP A 33 -25.93 -5.08 1.97
CA ASP A 33 -27.27 -4.81 2.48
C ASP A 33 -27.56 -3.30 2.49
N THR A 34 -28.43 -2.87 1.58
CA THR A 34 -28.79 -1.45 1.42
C THR A 34 -29.67 -0.91 2.55
N ASN A 35 -30.21 -1.77 3.42
CA ASN A 35 -30.97 -1.33 4.59
C ASN A 35 -30.08 -1.13 5.83
N SER A 36 -28.85 -1.63 5.81
CA SER A 36 -27.91 -1.47 6.90
C SER A 36 -27.23 -0.11 6.85
N SER A 37 -27.12 0.55 8.00
CA SER A 37 -26.40 1.80 8.20
C SER A 37 -24.94 1.54 8.58
N VAL A 38 -24.01 2.11 7.80
CA VAL A 38 -22.56 1.91 7.98
C VAL A 38 -21.89 3.24 8.30
N CYS A 39 -21.22 3.33 9.45
CA CYS A 39 -20.37 4.46 9.82
C CYS A 39 -18.90 4.11 9.59
N LEU A 40 -18.19 4.91 8.80
CA LEU A 40 -16.73 4.86 8.70
C LEU A 40 -16.16 5.96 9.59
N PHE A 41 -15.33 5.57 10.55
CA PHE A 41 -14.70 6.47 11.49
C PHE A 41 -13.19 6.37 11.37
N GLU A 42 -12.53 7.47 11.02
CA GLU A 42 -11.08 7.56 11.00
C GLU A 42 -10.60 8.32 12.24
N ALA A 43 -9.80 7.64 13.05
CA ALA A 43 -9.05 8.25 14.14
C ALA A 43 -7.65 7.65 14.15
N GLY A 44 -6.66 8.51 14.14
CA GLY A 44 -5.26 8.13 14.11
C GLY A 44 -4.37 9.35 13.92
N PRO A 45 -3.09 9.24 14.28
CA PRO A 45 -2.11 10.29 14.05
C PRO A 45 -2.00 10.59 12.55
N SER A 46 -1.59 11.82 12.21
CA SER A 46 -1.36 12.18 10.81
C SER A 46 -0.21 11.36 10.23
N TYR A 47 -0.15 11.25 8.89
CA TYR A 47 1.00 10.62 8.22
C TYR A 47 2.33 11.26 8.62
N GLU A 48 2.36 12.56 8.92
CA GLU A 48 3.56 13.25 9.39
C GLU A 48 4.02 12.74 10.77
N GLU A 49 3.09 12.51 11.70
CA GLU A 49 3.39 11.94 13.03
C GLU A 49 3.86 10.47 12.94
N ILE A 50 3.30 9.70 12.01
CA ILE A 50 3.74 8.32 11.76
C ILE A 50 5.13 8.30 11.10
N ALA A 51 5.37 9.16 10.11
CA ALA A 51 6.65 9.24 9.42
C ALA A 51 7.79 9.60 10.39
N ASN A 52 7.56 10.58 11.25
CA ASN A 52 8.56 11.01 12.24
C ASN A 52 8.81 9.98 13.36
N SER A 53 7.93 9.00 13.56
CA SER A 53 8.08 7.98 14.62
C SER A 53 8.59 6.62 14.12
N ARG A 54 8.54 6.36 12.81
CA ARG A 54 8.80 5.02 12.24
C ARG A 54 9.88 4.96 11.18
N ILE A 55 10.48 6.07 10.76
CA ILE A 55 11.68 6.05 9.93
C ILE A 55 12.83 5.61 10.83
N PRO A 56 13.36 4.38 10.70
CA PRO A 56 14.55 3.99 11.44
C PRO A 56 15.73 4.81 10.90
N ASP A 57 16.65 5.24 11.77
CA ASP A 57 17.90 5.90 11.37
C ASP A 57 18.73 5.06 10.35
N GLU A 58 18.39 3.77 10.24
CA GLU A 58 19.00 2.74 9.39
C GLU A 58 18.51 2.74 7.93
N LEU A 59 17.44 3.49 7.60
CA LEU A 59 17.13 3.72 6.19
C LEU A 59 18.35 4.42 5.58
N PRO A 60 18.91 3.92 4.45
CA PRO A 60 20.12 4.49 3.88
C PRO A 60 19.86 5.98 3.70
N HIS A 61 20.66 6.79 4.41
CA HIS A 61 20.51 8.24 4.42
C HIS A 61 20.24 8.72 3.00
N SER A 62 19.34 9.69 2.86
CA SER A 62 19.06 10.35 1.58
C SER A 62 20.36 10.54 0.81
N PRO A 63 20.37 10.29 -0.52
CA PRO A 63 21.58 10.42 -1.32
C PRO A 63 22.31 11.72 -0.96
N VAL A 64 23.64 11.63 -0.81
CA VAL A 64 24.49 12.77 -0.47
C VAL A 64 24.23 13.93 -1.42
N GLU A 65 24.43 15.16 -0.94
CA GLU A 65 24.22 16.38 -1.71
C GLU A 65 24.90 16.29 -3.10
N GLY A 66 24.09 16.35 -4.16
CA GLY A 66 24.54 16.18 -5.55
C GLY A 66 24.23 14.81 -6.18
N GLU A 67 23.76 13.82 -5.41
CA GLU A 67 23.27 12.53 -5.92
C GLU A 67 21.73 12.48 -5.90
N GLY A 68 21.13 11.72 -6.84
CA GLY A 68 19.68 11.54 -6.94
C GLY A 68 19.31 10.06 -7.05
N VAL A 69 18.17 9.68 -6.48
CA VAL A 69 17.60 8.33 -6.58
C VAL A 69 16.29 8.41 -7.36
N ILE A 70 16.14 7.49 -8.31
CA ILE A 70 14.87 7.24 -9.00
C ILE A 70 14.37 5.86 -8.55
N ALA A 71 13.13 5.81 -8.08
CA ALA A 71 12.43 4.57 -7.80
C ALA A 71 11.34 4.36 -8.86
N ALA A 72 11.22 3.14 -9.37
CA ALA A 72 10.12 2.74 -10.23
C ALA A 72 9.33 1.62 -9.56
N PHE A 73 8.02 1.82 -9.47
CA PHE A 73 7.09 0.87 -8.88
C PHE A 73 6.20 0.28 -9.99
N THR A 74 6.21 -1.03 -10.11
CA THR A 74 5.26 -1.75 -10.96
C THR A 74 4.02 -2.06 -10.12
N LEU A 75 2.85 -1.61 -10.58
CA LEU A 75 1.57 -1.82 -9.89
C LEU A 75 0.57 -2.47 -10.86
N ILE A 76 -0.13 -3.50 -10.42
CA ILE A 76 -1.24 -4.12 -11.17
C ILE A 76 -2.54 -3.52 -10.69
N PHE A 77 -3.22 -2.75 -11.55
CA PHE A 77 -4.51 -2.12 -11.23
C PHE A 77 -5.72 -3.03 -11.42
N GLU A 78 -5.57 -4.10 -12.21
CA GLU A 78 -6.61 -5.09 -12.44
C GLU A 78 -6.17 -6.48 -11.96
N PRO A 79 -5.99 -6.68 -10.65
CA PRO A 79 -5.63 -7.98 -10.11
C PRO A 79 -6.78 -8.95 -10.33
N GLN A 80 -6.48 -10.08 -10.96
CA GLN A 80 -7.44 -11.16 -11.16
C GLN A 80 -7.58 -12.05 -9.91
N ALA A 81 -6.54 -12.12 -9.07
CA ALA A 81 -6.60 -12.83 -7.79
C ALA A 81 -7.51 -12.11 -6.78
N ARG A 82 -8.05 -12.87 -5.82
CA ARG A 82 -8.90 -12.37 -4.75
C ARG A 82 -8.43 -12.95 -3.42
N GLY A 83 -7.98 -12.08 -2.54
CA GLY A 83 -7.62 -12.43 -1.16
C GLY A 83 -8.82 -12.53 -0.23
N THR A 84 -8.55 -12.75 1.05
CA THR A 84 -9.53 -12.78 2.13
C THR A 84 -9.08 -11.96 3.34
N ALA A 85 -10.05 -11.42 4.09
CA ALA A 85 -9.82 -10.86 5.41
C ALA A 85 -10.87 -11.44 6.36
N ARG A 86 -10.43 -11.96 7.52
CA ARG A 86 -11.31 -12.60 8.50
C ARG A 86 -10.89 -12.22 9.91
N LEU A 87 -11.87 -12.16 10.82
CA LEU A 87 -11.58 -12.04 12.24
C LEU A 87 -10.85 -13.30 12.73
N SER A 88 -9.77 -13.12 13.48
CA SER A 88 -9.06 -14.22 14.14
C SER A 88 -9.76 -14.66 15.42
N SER A 89 -10.47 -13.75 16.07
CA SER A 89 -11.18 -13.98 17.34
C SER A 89 -12.32 -12.97 17.51
N LYS A 90 -13.05 -13.07 18.63
CA LYS A 90 -14.05 -12.06 19.06
C LYS A 90 -13.43 -10.89 19.82
N ASP A 91 -12.18 -10.99 20.25
CA ASP A 91 -11.49 -9.91 20.94
C ASP A 91 -11.07 -8.83 19.94
N THR A 92 -11.49 -7.59 20.19
CA THR A 92 -11.30 -6.44 19.29
C THR A 92 -9.84 -5.98 19.20
N THR A 93 -8.98 -6.43 20.12
CA THR A 93 -7.55 -6.13 20.10
C THR A 93 -6.75 -7.16 19.30
N SER A 94 -7.36 -8.30 18.96
CA SER A 94 -6.75 -9.33 18.15
C SER A 94 -6.58 -8.86 16.71
N LYS A 95 -5.38 -9.05 16.15
CA LYS A 95 -5.11 -8.73 14.73
C LYS A 95 -5.96 -9.63 13.83
N PRO A 96 -6.59 -9.10 12.76
CA PRO A 96 -7.31 -9.92 11.80
C PRO A 96 -6.35 -10.81 11.00
N ILE A 97 -6.88 -11.89 10.43
CA ILE A 97 -6.18 -12.71 9.44
C ILE A 97 -6.43 -12.06 8.09
N ILE A 98 -5.36 -11.63 7.42
CA ILE A 98 -5.40 -11.02 6.08
C ILE A 98 -4.53 -11.87 5.17
N ASP A 99 -5.13 -12.39 4.12
CA ASP A 99 -4.44 -13.04 3.01
C ASP A 99 -4.74 -12.25 1.74
N HIS A 100 -3.72 -11.67 1.12
CA HIS A 100 -3.90 -10.86 -0.07
C HIS A 100 -4.04 -11.69 -1.35
N ALA A 101 -3.65 -12.97 -1.34
CA ALA A 101 -3.57 -13.82 -2.54
C ALA A 101 -2.78 -13.15 -3.69
N TYR A 102 -1.79 -12.31 -3.36
CA TYR A 102 -1.03 -11.60 -4.38
C TYR A 102 -0.30 -12.58 -5.29
N LEU A 103 -0.48 -12.38 -6.60
CA LEU A 103 0.15 -13.18 -7.65
C LEU A 103 -0.18 -14.68 -7.62
N GLU A 104 -1.21 -15.10 -6.90
CA GLU A 104 -1.62 -16.52 -6.87
C GLU A 104 -2.12 -17.02 -8.23
N ASN A 105 -2.63 -16.10 -9.07
CA ASN A 105 -2.89 -16.38 -10.48
C ASN A 105 -1.61 -16.23 -11.32
N GLY A 106 -1.24 -17.27 -12.08
CA GLY A 106 -0.08 -17.26 -12.97
C GLY A 106 -0.08 -16.13 -14.02
N LEU A 107 -1.25 -15.67 -14.47
CA LEU A 107 -1.34 -14.48 -15.34
C LEU A 107 -0.85 -13.21 -14.62
N GLY A 108 -1.17 -13.06 -13.33
CA GLY A 108 -0.70 -11.94 -12.52
C GLY A 108 0.81 -11.92 -12.40
N VAL A 109 1.44 -13.08 -12.23
CA VAL A 109 2.91 -13.22 -12.24
C VAL A 109 3.49 -12.76 -13.58
N ALA A 110 2.94 -13.24 -14.70
CA ALA A 110 3.43 -12.92 -16.03
C ALA A 110 3.31 -11.43 -16.35
N VAL A 111 2.16 -10.81 -16.05
CA VAL A 111 1.92 -9.37 -16.25
C VAL A 111 2.85 -8.54 -15.37
N PHE A 112 3.05 -8.94 -14.11
CA PHE A 112 3.96 -8.24 -13.21
C PHE A 112 5.40 -8.29 -13.70
N ALA A 113 5.87 -9.47 -14.12
CA ALA A 113 7.21 -9.66 -14.65
C ALA A 113 7.45 -8.81 -15.91
N GLU A 114 6.48 -8.78 -16.84
CA GLU A 114 6.56 -7.94 -18.04
C GLU A 114 6.54 -6.45 -17.71
N GLY A 115 5.71 -6.03 -16.73
CA GLY A 115 5.70 -4.66 -16.23
C GLY A 115 7.06 -4.24 -15.66
N CYS A 116 7.71 -5.10 -14.89
CA CYS A 116 9.07 -4.87 -14.39
C CYS A 116 10.10 -4.81 -15.53
N ARG A 117 10.00 -5.67 -16.54
CA ARG A 117 10.88 -5.65 -17.72
C ARG A 117 10.76 -4.33 -18.48
N ILE A 118 9.53 -3.86 -18.72
CA ILE A 118 9.26 -2.58 -19.39
C ILE A 118 9.75 -1.41 -18.53
N GLY A 119 9.47 -1.42 -17.23
CA GLY A 119 9.97 -0.38 -16.31
C GLY A 119 11.50 -0.30 -16.32
N HIS A 120 12.17 -1.44 -16.26
CA HIS A 120 13.63 -1.52 -16.38
C HIS A 120 14.13 -0.97 -17.73
N GLU A 121 13.45 -1.31 -18.83
CA GLU A 121 13.80 -0.78 -20.16
C GLU A 121 13.66 0.74 -20.24
N VAL A 122 12.56 1.30 -19.71
CA VAL A 122 12.34 2.75 -19.65
C VAL A 122 13.44 3.44 -18.84
N LEU A 123 13.83 2.88 -17.70
CA LEU A 123 14.89 3.43 -16.87
C LEU A 123 16.25 3.36 -17.58
N MET A 124 16.65 2.18 -18.06
CA MET A 124 18.02 1.97 -18.54
C MET A 124 18.24 2.44 -19.99
N LYS A 125 17.20 2.44 -20.83
CA LYS A 125 17.31 2.76 -22.27
C LYS A 125 16.53 4.01 -22.67
N GLY A 126 15.67 4.54 -21.80
CA GLY A 126 14.86 5.72 -22.09
C GLY A 126 15.71 6.93 -22.46
N ARG A 127 15.26 7.70 -23.45
CA ARG A 127 16.00 8.87 -23.98
C ARG A 127 16.39 9.87 -22.89
N GLY A 128 15.55 10.05 -21.87
CA GLY A 128 15.77 10.97 -20.76
C GLY A 128 16.53 10.38 -19.56
N THR A 129 16.69 9.07 -19.49
CA THR A 129 17.12 8.35 -18.27
C THR A 129 18.43 7.58 -18.46
N LYS A 130 18.69 7.08 -19.68
CA LYS A 130 19.85 6.20 -19.98
C LYS A 130 21.23 6.78 -19.66
N ASN A 131 21.36 8.11 -19.64
CA ASN A 131 22.61 8.82 -19.35
C ASN A 131 22.65 9.40 -17.92
N ILE A 132 21.59 9.20 -17.13
CA ILE A 132 21.44 9.74 -15.77
C ILE A 132 21.49 8.62 -14.74
N ILE A 133 20.96 7.44 -15.08
CA ILE A 133 20.98 6.28 -14.19
C ILE A 133 22.35 5.61 -14.27
N VAL A 134 23.15 5.80 -13.21
CA VAL A 134 24.53 5.32 -13.14
C VAL A 134 24.68 3.95 -12.46
N GLY A 135 23.64 3.45 -11.79
CA GLY A 135 23.66 2.16 -11.12
C GLY A 135 22.64 2.02 -9.99
N PRO A 136 22.65 0.88 -9.27
CA PRO A 136 21.76 0.63 -8.15
C PRO A 136 22.13 1.46 -6.92
N TRP A 137 21.14 1.67 -6.04
CA TRP A 137 21.33 2.23 -4.72
C TRP A 137 20.79 1.26 -3.65
N PRO A 138 21.49 1.06 -2.53
CA PRO A 138 22.85 1.52 -2.22
C PRO A 138 23.91 0.93 -3.16
N LYS A 139 24.96 1.70 -3.50
CA LYS A 139 26.01 1.30 -4.47
C LYS A 139 26.73 0.00 -4.09
N ALA A 140 26.68 -0.40 -2.82
CA ALA A 140 27.29 -1.63 -2.30
C ALA A 140 26.53 -2.92 -2.68
N ILE A 141 25.31 -2.82 -3.20
CA ILE A 141 24.54 -3.98 -3.64
C ILE A 141 24.88 -4.27 -5.10
N SER A 142 25.59 -5.38 -5.34
CA SER A 142 25.81 -5.90 -6.69
C SER A 142 24.50 -6.52 -7.22
N HIS A 143 23.69 -5.70 -7.89
CA HIS A 143 22.59 -6.22 -8.68
C HIS A 143 23.15 -6.75 -10.01
N PRO A 144 22.81 -7.98 -10.45
CA PRO A 144 23.19 -8.45 -11.77
C PRO A 144 22.49 -7.58 -12.82
N MET A 145 23.20 -6.58 -13.35
CA MET A 145 22.68 -5.61 -14.32
C MET A 145 22.43 -6.17 -15.72
N ASN A 146 22.79 -7.43 -15.98
CA ASN A 146 22.70 -8.02 -17.32
C ASN A 146 21.80 -9.26 -17.32
N LEU A 147 20.56 -9.08 -17.75
CA LEU A 147 19.70 -10.13 -18.32
C LEU A 147 19.38 -9.85 -19.79
N ALA A 148 20.31 -9.22 -20.52
CA ALA A 148 20.15 -8.96 -21.95
C ALA A 148 21.43 -9.32 -22.71
N GLY A 149 21.33 -10.34 -23.56
CA GLY A 149 22.26 -10.62 -24.67
C GLY A 149 23.31 -11.66 -24.38
#